data_AF-A0A060CDE0-F1
#
_entry.id   AF-A0A060CDE0-F1
#
_cell.length_a   1.000
_cell.length_b   1.000
_cell.length_c   1.000
_cell.angle_alpha   90.00
_cell.angle_beta   90.00
_cell.angle_gamma   90.00
#
_symmetry.space_group_name_H-M   'P 1'
#
loop_
_entity.id
_entity.type
_entity.pdbx_description
1 polymer ?
#
loop_
_entity_poly.entity_id
_entity_poly.type
_entity_poly.pdbx_seq_one_letter_code
_entity_poly.pdbx_strand_id
1 'polypeptide(L)' 'MFRRFTFNACCCLVALACHSAYADSQRLQAVKTFADNVLDKAGDKYHGANALSATCQRVDPRTGKQMEWIFPDGRTAVLV' A
#
# COMPACT_ATOMS: atom_id res chain seq x y z
N MET A 1 -31.94 -38.04 7.92
CA MET A 1 -31.67 -37.12 6.79
C MET A 1 -31.33 -35.70 7.25
N PHE A 2 -32.10 -35.10 8.16
CA PHE A 2 -31.90 -33.73 8.70
C PHE A 2 -30.48 -33.39 9.18
N ARG A 3 -29.82 -34.30 9.93
CA ARG A 3 -28.50 -34.06 10.55
C ARG A 3 -27.35 -33.88 9.55
N ARG A 4 -27.46 -34.46 8.34
CA ARG A 4 -26.48 -34.27 7.25
C ARG A 4 -26.69 -32.94 6.53
N PHE A 5 -27.94 -32.50 6.44
CA PHE A 5 -28.31 -31.24 5.80
C PHE A 5 -27.87 -30.03 6.63
N THR A 6 -28.08 -30.08 7.94
CA THR A 6 -27.59 -29.05 8.87
C THR A 6 -26.06 -29.00 8.94
N PHE A 7 -25.38 -30.15 8.86
CA PHE A 7 -23.91 -30.19 8.82
C PHE A 7 -23.36 -29.53 7.55
N ASN A 8 -23.91 -29.87 6.37
CA ASN A 8 -23.50 -29.24 5.11
C ASN A 8 -23.77 -27.73 5.09
N ALA A 9 -24.95 -27.30 5.58
CA ALA A 9 -25.27 -25.87 5.67
C ALA A 9 -24.28 -25.11 6.58
N CYS A 10 -23.89 -25.69 7.71
CA CYS A 10 -22.90 -25.12 8.61
C CYS A 10 -21.52 -24.98 7.93
N CYS A 11 -21.07 -26.03 7.22
CA CYS A 11 -19.79 -25.98 6.48
C CYS A 11 -19.77 -24.89 5.40
N CYS A 12 -20.87 -24.70 4.66
CA CYS A 12 -20.97 -23.65 3.65
C CYS A 12 -20.91 -22.24 4.27
N LEU A 13 -21.55 -22.03 5.42
CA LEU A 13 -21.50 -20.74 6.13
C LEU A 13 -20.10 -20.43 6.66
N VAL A 14 -19.40 -21.43 7.21
CA VAL A 14 -18.01 -21.29 7.66
C VAL A 14 -17.09 -20.99 6.47
N ALA A 15 -17.24 -21.68 5.35
CA ALA A 15 -16.44 -21.43 4.15
C ALA A 15 -16.65 -20.00 3.62
N LEU A 16 -17.89 -19.50 3.62
CA LEU A 16 -18.19 -18.13 3.20
C LEU A 16 -17.56 -17.10 4.16
N ALA A 17 -17.65 -17.32 5.47
CA ALA A 17 -17.03 -16.45 6.48
C ALA A 17 -15.49 -16.44 6.40
N CYS A 18 -14.87 -17.60 6.13
CA CYS A 18 -13.43 -17.68 5.89
C CYS A 18 -13.03 -16.93 4.61
N HIS A 19 -13.86 -17.01 3.56
CA HIS A 19 -13.59 -16.30 2.31
C HIS A 19 -13.67 -14.78 2.48
N SER A 20 -14.66 -14.27 3.22
CA SER A 20 -14.75 -12.83 3.53
C SER A 20 -13.56 -12.36 4.36
N ALA A 21 -13.17 -13.10 5.39
CA ALA A 21 -12.01 -12.78 6.21
C ALA A 21 -10.70 -12.79 5.41
N TYR A 22 -10.57 -13.73 4.46
CA TYR A 22 -9.42 -13.77 3.56
C TYR A 22 -9.39 -12.55 2.63
N ALA A 23 -10.53 -12.18 2.03
CA ALA A 23 -10.62 -11.00 1.17
C ALA A 23 -10.25 -9.71 1.92
N ASP A 24 -10.71 -9.56 3.17
CA ASP A 24 -10.35 -8.41 4.01
C ASP A 24 -8.86 -8.41 4.38
N SER A 25 -8.29 -9.57 4.68
CA SER A 25 -6.85 -9.70 4.93
C SER A 25 -6.03 -9.30 3.70
N GLN A 26 -6.43 -9.72 2.49
CA GLN A 26 -5.75 -9.33 1.25
C GLN A 26 -5.80 -7.82 1.00
N ARG A 27 -6.94 -7.18 1.27
CA ARG A 27 -7.08 -5.72 1.17
C ARG A 27 -6.16 -5.01 2.16
N LEU A 28 -6.07 -5.50 3.39
CA LEU A 28 -5.18 -4.95 4.41
C LEU A 28 -3.70 -5.10 4.01
N GLN A 29 -3.33 -6.27 3.47
CA GLN A 29 -1.97 -6.49 2.96
C GLN A 29 -1.62 -5.56 1.80
N ALA A 30 -2.55 -5.35 0.85
CA ALA A 30 -2.33 -4.42 -0.25
C ALA A 30 -2.09 -2.99 0.25
N VAL A 31 -2.85 -2.52 1.25
CA VAL A 31 -2.65 -1.20 1.86
C VAL A 31 -1.31 -1.13 2.60
N LYS A 32 -0.93 -2.19 3.31
CA LYS A 32 0.38 -2.27 3.98
C LYS A 32 1.51 -2.16 2.96
N THR A 33 1.48 -2.97 1.91
CA THR A 33 2.50 -2.93 0.85
C THR A 33 2.56 -1.57 0.17
N PHE A 34 1.41 -0.92 -0.04
CA PHE A 34 1.35 0.44 -0.56
C PHE A 34 2.06 1.43 0.38
N ALA A 35 1.75 1.40 1.68
CA ALA A 35 2.38 2.28 2.67
C ALA A 35 3.90 2.05 2.76
N ASP A 36 4.35 0.79 2.77
CA ASP A 36 5.77 0.44 2.77
C ASP A 36 6.48 1.01 1.53
N ASN A 37 5.84 0.93 0.35
CA ASN A 37 6.38 1.49 -0.89
C ASN A 37 6.43 3.03 -0.87
N VAL A 38 5.43 3.70 -0.31
CA VAL A 38 5.44 5.16 -0.17
C VAL A 38 6.60 5.58 0.73
N LEU A 39 6.80 4.93 1.87
CA LEU A 39 7.90 5.27 2.78
C LEU A 39 9.27 5.02 2.14
N ASP A 40 9.46 3.93 1.39
CA ASP A 40 10.73 3.65 0.70
C ASP A 40 11.00 4.58 -0.48
N LYS A 41 9.99 4.87 -1.30
CA LYS A 41 10.19 5.63 -2.56
C LYS A 41 10.02 7.12 -2.39
N ALA A 42 9.08 7.56 -1.56
CA ALA A 42 8.78 8.98 -1.37
C ALA A 42 9.57 9.62 -0.23
N GLY A 43 10.21 8.84 0.64
CA GLY A 43 11.05 9.34 1.72
C GLY A 43 12.27 10.13 1.22
N ASP A 44 12.81 10.97 2.10
CA ASP A 44 13.99 11.78 1.81
C ASP A 44 15.21 10.92 1.47
N LYS A 45 15.73 11.09 0.25
CA LYS A 45 16.89 10.36 -0.27
C LYS A 45 18.16 11.21 -0.30
N TYR A 46 18.09 12.48 0.07
CA TYR A 46 19.15 13.46 -0.21
C TYR A 46 20.01 13.77 1.02
N HIS A 47 19.53 13.46 2.23
CA HIS A 47 20.22 13.82 3.48
C HIS A 47 20.83 12.63 4.24
N GLY A 48 20.88 11.44 3.63
CA GLY A 48 21.55 10.27 4.20
C GLY A 48 21.03 9.92 5.60
N ALA A 49 21.92 9.91 6.59
CA ALA A 49 21.56 9.63 7.98
C ALA A 49 20.69 10.73 8.65
N ASN A 50 20.63 11.92 8.06
CA ASN A 50 19.82 13.04 8.52
C ASN A 50 18.53 13.20 7.70
N ALA A 51 18.04 12.10 7.12
CA ALA A 51 16.80 12.10 6.33
C ALA A 51 15.65 12.73 7.11
N LEU A 52 14.99 13.69 6.48
CA LEU A 52 13.82 14.35 7.01
C LEU A 52 12.62 13.39 6.98
N SER A 53 11.71 13.50 7.95
CA SER A 53 10.45 12.74 7.95
C SER A 53 9.46 13.16 6.85
N ALA A 54 9.91 13.97 5.89
CA ALA A 54 9.08 14.49 4.83
C ALA A 54 9.02 13.48 3.67
N THR A 55 7.84 13.39 3.05
CA THR A 55 7.60 12.52 1.89
C THR A 55 7.24 13.38 0.68
N CYS A 56 7.75 13.05 -0.49
CA CYS A 56 7.38 13.76 -1.71
C CYS A 56 5.90 13.50 -2.07
N GLN A 57 5.25 14.51 -2.66
CA GLN A 57 3.83 14.44 -3.01
C GLN A 57 3.53 13.42 -4.12
N ARG A 58 4.51 13.15 -4.98
CA ARG A 58 4.34 12.25 -6.13
C ARG A 58 5.63 11.53 -6.50
N VAL A 59 5.50 10.22 -6.72
CA VAL A 59 6.53 9.33 -7.26
C VAL A 59 6.02 8.71 -8.56
N ASP A 60 6.86 8.65 -9.59
CA ASP A 60 6.58 7.82 -10.77
C ASP A 60 6.67 6.34 -10.39
N PRO A 61 5.55 5.57 -10.46
CA PRO A 61 5.54 4.17 -10.02
C PRO A 61 6.36 3.24 -10.92
N ARG A 62 6.72 3.65 -12.14
CA ARG A 62 7.52 2.82 -13.06
C ARG A 62 9.01 2.94 -12.80
N THR A 63 9.47 4.14 -12.42
CA THR A 63 10.89 4.45 -12.27
C THR A 63 11.31 4.68 -10.81
N GLY A 64 10.36 4.90 -9.91
CA GLY A 64 10.61 5.28 -8.52
C GLY A 64 11.15 6.71 -8.36
N LYS A 65 11.15 7.52 -9.43
CA LYS A 65 11.63 8.92 -9.38
C LYS A 65 10.62 9.82 -8.68
N GLN A 66 11.13 10.64 -7.77
CA GLN A 66 10.35 11.70 -7.12
C GLN A 66 10.12 12.83 -8.13
N MET A 67 8.91 13.39 -8.13
CA MET A 67 8.58 14.48 -9.06
C MET A 67 9.28 15.77 -8.65
N GLU A 68 9.87 16.42 -9.64
CA GLU A 68 10.60 17.68 -9.47
C GLU A 68 9.82 18.84 -10.09
N TRP A 69 9.85 19.98 -9.40
CA TRP A 69 9.48 21.28 -9.95
C TRP A 69 10.71 21.93 -10.56
N ILE A 70 10.57 22.51 -11.75
CA ILE A 70 11.63 23.27 -12.43
C ILE A 70 11.31 24.76 -12.30
N PHE A 71 12.16 25.49 -11.61
CA PHE A 71 12.03 26.94 -11.45
C PHE A 71 12.41 27.69 -12.74
N PRO A 72 11.96 28.94 -12.92
CA PRO A 72 12.30 29.75 -14.10
C PRO A 72 13.80 29.99 -14.30
N ASP A 73 14.59 29.87 -13.23
CA ASP A 73 16.05 29.98 -13.25
C ASP A 73 16.76 28.65 -13.58
N GLY A 74 15.99 27.59 -13.86
CA GLY A 74 16.48 26.26 -14.23
C GLY A 74 16.81 25.36 -13.04
N ARG A 75 16.66 25.82 -11.79
CA ARG A 75 16.84 24.95 -10.62
C ARG A 75 15.71 23.93 -10.50
N THR A 76 16.02 22.75 -9.97
CA THR A 76 15.00 21.74 -9.66
C THR A 76 14.87 21.53 -8.16
N ALA A 77 13.64 21.26 -7.70
CA ALA A 77 13.36 20.85 -6.34
C ALA A 77 12.33 19.74 -6.32
N VAL A 78 12.52 18.74 -5.46
CA VAL A 78 11.49 17.72 -5.23
C VAL A 78 10.27 18.36 -4.59
N LEU A 79 9.09 18.01 -5.11
CA LEU A 79 7.84 18.48 -4.55
C LEU A 79 7.49 17.69 -3.28
N VAL A 80 7.59 18.35 -2.13
CA VAL A 80 7.33 17.79 -0.79
C VAL A 80 5.99 18.27 -0.24
#